data_AF-A0ABD5T415-F1
#
_entry.id   AF-A0ABD5T415-F1
#
_cell.length_a   1.000
_cell.length_b   1.000
_cell.length_c   1.000
_cell.angle_alpha   90.00
_cell.angle_beta   90.00
_cell.angle_gamma   90.00
#
_symmetry.space_group_name_H-M   'P 1'
#
loop_
_entity.id
_entity.type
_entity.pdbx_description
1 polymer ?
#
loop_
_entity_poly.entity_id
_entity_poly.type
_entity_poly.pdbx_seq_one_letter_code
_entity_poly.pdbx_strand_id
1 'polypeptide(L)'
;MSKRDRTGKTVSLFNDQRAVSDVTAVVLLIVLVIGGVGAVGASLSGFTDGLAPPPEATVQTSQEGTEMTMTVQQVGDDVDELRLTGEVEADSGDDVQFSGGDQNVSDVSVGDVYTIQNLDNVDEGSQINIVAAGNSQESVIQEVEVGPTS
;
A
#
# COMPACT_ATOMS: atom_id res chain seq x y z
N MET A 1 -53.13 -63.96 -21.90
CA MET A 1 -51.83 -64.10 -22.59
C MET A 1 -51.75 -63.02 -23.65
N SER A 2 -50.95 -61.97 -23.45
CA SER A 2 -50.70 -60.96 -24.49
C SER A 2 -49.23 -60.55 -24.40
N LYS A 3 -48.45 -61.01 -25.38
CA LYS A 3 -47.02 -60.72 -25.52
C LYS A 3 -46.90 -59.35 -26.19
N ARG A 4 -46.29 -58.39 -25.49
CA ARG A 4 -45.81 -57.15 -26.12
C ARG A 4 -44.42 -57.38 -26.64
N ASP A 5 -44.31 -57.26 -27.95
CA ASP A 5 -43.10 -57.29 -28.72
C ASP A 5 -42.57 -55.87 -28.92
N ARG A 6 -41.28 -55.79 -29.28
CA ARG A 6 -40.56 -54.69 -29.93
C ARG A 6 -39.71 -53.72 -29.10
N THR A 7 -38.42 -54.05 -29.20
CA THR A 7 -37.43 -53.25 -29.94
C THR A 7 -36.74 -52.15 -29.16
N GLY A 8 -35.43 -52.36 -29.02
CA GLY A 8 -34.52 -51.47 -28.32
C GLY A 8 -34.48 -50.06 -28.89
N LYS A 9 -34.13 -49.15 -28.00
CA LYS A 9 -33.38 -47.95 -28.31
C LYS A 9 -32.54 -47.64 -27.09
N THR A 10 -31.28 -48.07 -27.14
CA THR A 10 -30.18 -47.47 -26.39
C THR A 10 -30.25 -45.97 -26.64
N VAL A 11 -30.68 -45.20 -25.63
CA VAL A 11 -30.63 -43.75 -25.72
C VAL A 11 -29.18 -43.36 -25.48
N SER A 12 -28.44 -43.26 -26.59
CA SER A 12 -27.16 -42.56 -26.62
C SER A 12 -27.44 -41.09 -26.32
N LEU A 13 -27.24 -40.71 -25.05
CA LEU A 13 -27.33 -39.31 -24.58
C LEU A 13 -26.03 -38.52 -24.87
N PHE A 14 -25.10 -39.10 -25.64
CA PHE A 14 -23.85 -38.44 -26.04
C PHE A 14 -23.87 -38.15 -27.53
N ASN A 15 -24.58 -37.09 -27.92
CA ASN A 15 -24.17 -36.18 -29.00
C ASN A 15 -25.32 -35.19 -29.23
N ASP A 16 -25.32 -34.09 -28.48
CA ASP A 16 -25.84 -32.85 -29.04
C ASP A 16 -24.66 -31.87 -29.05
N GLN A 17 -23.79 -32.05 -30.05
CA GLN A 17 -22.89 -31.01 -30.54
C GLN A 17 -23.77 -29.90 -31.11
N ARG A 18 -24.40 -29.12 -30.25
CA ARG A 18 -24.93 -27.82 -30.63
C ARG A 18 -23.73 -26.92 -30.84
N ALA A 19 -23.28 -26.90 -32.09
CA ALA A 19 -22.36 -25.93 -32.64
C ALA A 19 -22.79 -24.54 -32.18
N VAL A 20 -22.10 -24.03 -31.17
CA VAL A 20 -22.23 -22.66 -30.73
C VAL A 20 -21.56 -21.86 -31.84
N SER A 21 -22.36 -21.16 -32.66
CA SER A 21 -21.86 -20.24 -33.68
C SER A 21 -20.79 -19.34 -33.04
N ASP A 22 -19.68 -19.09 -33.73
CA ASP A 22 -18.57 -18.25 -33.24
C ASP A 22 -19.08 -16.92 -32.66
N VAL A 23 -20.14 -16.36 -33.25
CA VAL A 23 -20.79 -15.13 -32.77
C VAL A 23 -21.42 -15.32 -31.40
N THR A 24 -22.06 -16.46 -31.13
CA THR A 24 -22.66 -16.77 -29.83
C THR A 24 -21.61 -17.02 -28.76
N ALA A 25 -20.48 -17.62 -29.13
CA ALA A 25 -19.34 -17.79 -28.21
C ALA A 25 -18.71 -16.44 -27.85
N VAL A 26 -18.56 -15.53 -28.82
CA VAL A 26 -18.05 -14.17 -28.59
C VAL A 26 -19.01 -13.34 -27.73
N VAL A 27 -20.31 -13.44 -27.97
CA VAL A 27 -21.31 -12.73 -27.15
C VAL A 27 -21.30 -13.23 -25.70
N LEU A 28 -21.18 -14.55 -25.48
CA LEU A 28 -21.01 -15.10 -24.13
C LEU A 28 -19.71 -14.64 -23.48
N LEU A 29 -18.61 -14.53 -24.23
CA LEU A 29 -17.34 -14.03 -23.71
C LEU A 29 -17.43 -12.55 -23.30
N ILE A 30 -18.11 -11.71 -24.10
CA ILE A 30 -18.33 -10.29 -23.77
C ILE A 30 -19.22 -10.15 -22.54
N VAL A 31 -20.29 -10.96 -22.41
CA VAL A 31 -21.14 -10.96 -21.21
C VAL A 31 -20.36 -11.44 -19.98
N LEU A 32 -19.43 -12.39 -20.13
CA LEU A 32 -18.58 -12.87 -19.03
C LEU A 32 -17.50 -11.85 -18.63
N VAL A 33 -16.95 -11.10 -19.58
CA VAL A 33 -16.00 -10.00 -19.31
C VAL A 33 -16.73 -8.81 -18.67
N ILE A 34 -17.89 -8.40 -19.19
CA ILE A 34 -18.65 -7.26 -18.62
C ILE A 34 -19.28 -7.65 -17.27
N GLY A 35 -19.72 -8.91 -17.09
CA GLY A 35 -20.18 -9.44 -15.80
C GLY A 35 -19.05 -9.66 -14.79
N GLY A 36 -17.82 -9.89 -15.26
CA GLY A 36 -16.63 -10.06 -14.42
C GLY A 36 -15.99 -8.76 -13.94
N VAL A 37 -16.19 -7.65 -14.66
CA VAL A 37 -15.71 -6.33 -14.22
C VAL A 37 -16.65 -5.71 -13.16
N GLY A 38 -17.90 -6.17 -13.07
CA GLY A 38 -18.86 -5.69 -12.06
C GLY A 38 -18.79 -6.39 -10.70
N ALA A 39 -18.04 -7.48 -10.55
CA ALA A 39 -18.07 -8.34 -9.36
C ALA A 39 -16.74 -8.39 -8.57
N VAL A 40 -15.81 -7.47 -8.82
CA VAL A 40 -14.72 -7.16 -7.87
C VAL A 40 -15.13 -6.09 -6.85
N GLY A 41 -16.31 -5.49 -6.98
CA GLY A 41 -16.71 -4.34 -6.16
C GLY A 41 -17.56 -4.61 -4.92
N ALA A 42 -17.99 -5.86 -4.62
CA ALA A 42 -19.06 -6.06 -3.64
C ALA A 42 -18.90 -7.23 -2.66
N SER A 43 -17.72 -7.84 -2.54
CA SER A 43 -17.44 -8.87 -1.50
C SER A 43 -16.33 -8.51 -0.50
N LEU A 44 -15.76 -7.30 -0.56
CA LEU A 44 -14.76 -6.83 0.42
C LEU A 44 -15.37 -6.03 1.59
N SER A 45 -16.66 -5.66 1.52
CA SER A 45 -17.36 -4.82 2.53
C SER A 45 -17.47 -5.43 3.93
N GLY A 46 -16.99 -6.66 4.16
CA GLY A 46 -17.01 -7.33 5.47
C GLY A 46 -15.63 -7.69 6.04
N PHE A 47 -14.53 -7.35 5.34
CA PHE A 47 -13.16 -7.55 5.83
C PHE A 47 -12.39 -6.24 6.03
N THR A 48 -12.88 -5.10 5.53
CA THR A 48 -12.20 -3.81 5.64
C THR A 48 -12.62 -2.98 6.86
N ASP A 49 -13.67 -3.39 7.58
CA ASP A 49 -14.15 -2.69 8.80
C ASP A 49 -13.21 -2.87 10.01
N GLY A 50 -12.09 -3.60 9.82
CA GLY A 50 -11.04 -3.81 10.82
C GLY A 50 -9.62 -3.59 10.31
N LEU A 51 -9.46 -3.06 9.10
CA LEU A 51 -8.17 -2.63 8.55
C LEU A 51 -8.29 -1.13 8.29
N ALA A 52 -8.07 -0.33 9.33
CA ALA A 52 -7.86 1.11 9.13
C ALA A 52 -6.77 1.28 8.05
N PRO A 53 -6.91 2.24 7.12
CA PRO A 53 -5.84 2.50 6.17
C PRO A 53 -4.53 2.77 6.95
N PRO A 54 -3.37 2.40 6.39
CA PRO A 54 -2.11 2.75 7.01
C PRO A 54 -2.02 4.28 7.16
N PRO A 55 -1.34 4.79 8.19
CA PRO A 55 -1.13 6.23 8.35
C PRO A 55 -0.42 6.78 7.10
N GLU A 56 -0.94 7.87 6.56
CA GLU A 56 -0.39 8.54 5.38
C GLU A 56 -0.08 10.00 5.72
N ALA A 57 1.11 10.45 5.32
CA ALA A 57 1.49 11.86 5.36
C ALA A 57 2.40 12.15 4.16
N THR A 58 2.46 13.40 3.75
CA THR A 58 3.38 13.89 2.72
C THR A 58 4.26 14.94 3.35
N VAL A 59 5.57 14.75 3.26
CA VAL A 59 6.56 15.71 3.72
C VAL A 59 7.47 16.13 2.58
N GLN A 60 8.15 17.26 2.75
CA GLN A 60 9.20 17.73 1.85
C GLN A 60 10.46 17.92 2.69
N THR A 61 11.56 17.37 2.22
CA THR A 61 12.85 17.48 2.89
C THR A 61 13.84 18.29 2.08
N SER A 62 14.70 19.04 2.77
CA SER A 62 15.80 19.80 2.18
C SER A 62 16.97 19.77 3.14
N GLN A 63 18.09 19.19 2.70
CA GLN A 63 19.32 19.15 3.48
C GLN A 63 20.19 20.39 3.19
N GLU A 64 20.78 20.94 4.25
CA GLU A 64 21.81 21.98 4.20
C GLU A 64 22.93 21.61 5.19
N GLY A 65 24.05 21.11 4.67
CA GLY A 65 25.17 20.66 5.50
C GLY A 65 24.78 19.49 6.40
N THR A 66 24.94 19.68 7.72
CA THR A 66 24.70 18.68 8.77
C THR A 66 23.24 18.64 9.26
N GLU A 67 22.37 19.48 8.70
CA GLU A 67 20.97 19.58 9.08
C GLU A 67 20.05 19.34 7.89
N MET A 68 18.85 18.84 8.16
CA MET A 68 17.78 18.71 7.17
C MET A 68 16.50 19.34 7.69
N THR A 69 15.91 20.21 6.88
CA THR A 69 14.59 20.77 7.16
C THR A 69 13.53 19.87 6.55
N MET A 70 12.58 19.42 7.36
CA MET A 70 11.38 18.69 6.95
C MET A 70 10.16 19.60 7.08
N THR A 71 9.40 19.78 6.01
CA THR A 71 8.13 20.53 5.99
C THR A 71 6.98 19.57 5.73
N VAL A 72 5.95 19.62 6.56
CA VAL A 72 4.77 18.77 6.42
C VAL A 72 3.80 19.39 5.41
N GLN A 73 3.54 18.68 4.32
CA GLN A 73 2.65 19.15 3.25
C GLN A 73 1.22 18.64 3.42
N GLN A 74 1.06 17.41 3.89
CA GLN A 74 -0.23 16.75 4.14
C GLN A 74 -0.09 15.76 5.30
N VAL A 75 -1.14 15.61 6.10
CA VAL A 75 -1.22 14.63 7.21
C VAL A 75 -2.60 14.00 7.14
N GLY A 76 -2.65 12.67 7.13
CA GLY A 76 -3.89 11.91 7.22
C GLY A 76 -4.43 11.90 8.66
N ASP A 77 -5.74 11.70 8.79
CA ASP A 77 -6.44 11.72 10.09
C ASP A 77 -5.96 10.62 11.06
N ASP A 78 -5.30 9.59 10.52
CA ASP A 78 -4.82 8.41 11.24
C ASP A 78 -3.35 8.50 11.66
N VAL A 79 -2.71 9.67 11.51
CA VAL A 79 -1.31 9.92 11.90
C VAL A 79 -1.27 10.51 13.31
N ASP A 80 -0.64 9.79 14.23
CA ASP A 80 -0.40 10.24 15.61
C ASP A 80 0.98 10.92 15.74
N GLU A 81 1.99 10.40 15.02
CA GLU A 81 3.36 10.90 15.05
C GLU A 81 4.14 10.63 13.76
N LEU A 82 5.22 11.39 13.56
CA LEU A 82 6.26 11.10 12.58
C LEU A 82 7.52 10.60 13.30
N ARG A 83 8.20 9.61 12.72
CA ARG A 83 9.41 8.99 13.28
C ARG A 83 10.53 8.95 12.25
N LEU A 84 11.76 9.02 12.72
CA LEU A 84 12.97 8.76 11.94
C LEU A 84 13.41 7.31 12.18
N THR A 85 13.71 6.59 11.10
CA THR A 85 14.22 5.22 11.14
C THR A 85 15.27 5.02 10.04
N GLY A 86 15.96 3.87 10.03
CA GLY A 86 16.99 3.55 9.02
C GLY A 86 18.39 3.49 9.64
N GLU A 87 19.41 3.87 8.87
CA GLU A 87 20.80 4.03 9.36
C GLU A 87 20.91 5.34 10.16
N VAL A 88 20.13 5.43 11.23
CA VAL A 88 20.09 6.56 12.17
C VAL A 88 20.92 6.30 13.43
N GLU A 89 21.48 5.09 13.57
CA GLU A 89 22.40 4.74 14.66
C GLU A 89 23.77 5.38 14.37
N ALA A 90 24.10 6.41 15.15
CA ALA A 90 25.41 7.04 15.11
C ALA A 90 26.42 6.19 15.87
N ASP A 91 27.63 5.99 15.32
CA ASP A 91 28.76 5.33 16.01
C ASP A 91 29.13 6.03 17.36
N SER A 92 28.67 7.27 17.56
CA SER A 92 29.10 8.17 18.64
C SER A 92 28.06 8.41 19.75
N GLY A 93 26.87 7.80 19.67
CA GLY A 93 25.81 7.97 20.69
C GLY A 93 25.00 9.27 20.59
N ASP A 94 25.20 10.05 19.53
CA ASP A 94 24.37 11.20 19.14
C ASP A 94 23.57 10.82 17.88
N ASP A 95 22.46 10.11 18.06
CA ASP A 95 21.64 9.63 16.94
C ASP A 95 21.04 10.79 16.12
N VAL A 96 20.67 10.48 14.87
CA VAL A 96 19.88 11.41 14.05
C VAL A 96 18.52 11.62 14.70
N GLN A 97 18.15 12.88 14.90
CA GLN A 97 16.99 13.24 15.71
C GLN A 97 16.37 14.55 15.24
N PHE A 98 15.12 14.78 15.62
CA PHE A 98 14.49 16.09 15.50
C PHE A 98 15.10 17.08 16.49
N SER A 99 14.99 18.38 16.15
CA SER A 99 15.33 19.48 17.04
C SER A 99 14.50 19.43 18.30
N GLY A 100 15.10 18.92 19.38
CA GLY A 100 14.43 18.56 20.61
C GLY A 100 15.08 17.39 21.32
N GLY A 101 15.79 16.53 20.58
CA GLY A 101 16.48 15.36 21.13
C GLY A 101 15.76 14.03 20.91
N ASP A 102 14.60 14.05 20.25
CA ASP A 102 13.76 12.88 20.05
C ASP A 102 13.78 12.43 18.58
N GLN A 103 13.67 11.11 18.35
CA GLN A 103 13.56 10.52 17.01
C GLN A 103 12.13 10.52 16.48
N ASN A 104 11.19 11.06 17.24
CA ASN A 104 9.78 11.17 16.89
C ASN A 104 9.21 12.54 17.28
N VAL A 105 8.19 12.96 16.54
CA VAL A 105 7.40 14.17 16.83
C VAL A 105 5.91 13.83 16.74
N SER A 106 5.17 14.21 17.77
CA SER A 106 3.71 14.02 17.84
C SER A 106 2.98 15.34 17.53
N ASP A 107 1.64 15.28 17.47
CA ASP A 107 0.77 16.45 17.22
C ASP A 107 1.07 17.15 15.88
N VAL A 108 1.45 16.36 14.88
CA VAL A 108 1.93 16.85 13.58
C VAL A 108 0.79 17.46 12.77
N SER A 109 1.01 18.68 12.28
CA SER A 109 0.03 19.42 11.48
C SER A 109 0.60 19.83 10.11
N VAL A 110 -0.31 20.06 9.16
CA VAL A 110 0.07 20.61 7.85
C VAL A 110 0.70 21.99 8.01
N GLY A 111 1.87 22.17 7.40
CA GLY A 111 2.65 23.40 7.47
C GLY A 111 3.70 23.41 8.58
N ASP A 112 3.74 22.41 9.45
CA ASP A 112 4.79 22.28 10.45
C ASP A 112 6.16 22.08 9.80
N VAL A 113 7.17 22.65 10.44
CA VAL A 113 8.56 22.59 10.00
C VAL A 113 9.40 22.06 11.15
N TYR A 114 10.14 20.99 10.87
CA TYR A 114 11.05 20.37 11.82
C TYR A 114 12.47 20.37 11.26
N THR A 115 13.45 20.55 12.14
CA THR A 115 14.85 20.38 11.79
C THR A 115 15.32 19.01 12.28
N ILE A 116 15.93 18.24 11.40
CA ILE A 116 16.62 17.00 11.68
C ILE A 116 18.11 17.34 11.78
N GLN A 117 18.76 16.91 12.86
CA GLN A 117 20.16 17.24 13.19
C GLN A 117 21.02 15.98 13.26
N ASN A 118 22.32 16.19 13.44
CA ASN A 118 23.34 15.15 13.59
C ASN A 118 23.53 14.30 12.32
N LEU A 119 23.30 14.88 11.13
CA LEU A 119 23.52 14.14 9.86
C LEU A 119 25.00 13.88 9.58
N ASP A 120 25.92 14.63 10.22
CA ASP A 120 27.36 14.37 10.18
C ASP A 120 27.77 13.07 10.86
N ASN A 121 26.88 12.45 11.63
CA ASN A 121 27.08 11.12 12.21
C ASN A 121 26.62 9.98 11.30
N VAL A 122 26.06 10.30 10.12
CA VAL A 122 25.62 9.34 9.12
C VAL A 122 26.51 9.44 7.89
N ASP A 123 26.90 8.29 7.35
CA ASP A 123 27.72 8.25 6.14
C ASP A 123 26.97 8.85 4.93
N GLU A 124 27.70 9.59 4.09
CA GLU A 124 27.14 10.09 2.83
C GLU A 124 26.65 8.93 1.97
N GLY A 125 25.42 9.03 1.47
CA GLY A 125 24.74 7.99 0.70
C GLY A 125 23.91 7.01 1.52
N SER A 126 23.94 7.07 2.85
CA SER A 126 23.04 6.30 3.72
C SER A 126 21.59 6.80 3.64
N GLN A 127 20.65 5.93 4.02
CA GLN A 127 19.21 6.22 3.92
C GLN A 127 18.57 6.45 5.29
N ILE A 128 17.83 7.56 5.38
CA ILE A 128 16.94 7.89 6.48
C ILE A 128 15.51 7.77 5.99
N ASN A 129 14.70 7.05 6.76
CA ASN A 129 13.29 6.83 6.47
C ASN A 129 12.44 7.65 7.42
N ILE A 130 11.55 8.47 6.85
CA ILE A 130 10.51 9.16 7.59
C ILE A 130 9.28 8.25 7.59
N VAL A 131 8.81 7.93 8.77
CA VAL A 131 7.70 7.00 9.01
C VAL A 131 6.54 7.77 9.63
N ALA A 132 5.35 7.63 9.05
CA ALA A 132 4.11 8.00 9.72
C ALA A 132 3.65 6.82 10.58
N ALA A 133 3.34 7.08 11.84
CA ALA A 133 2.83 6.08 12.77
C ALA A 133 1.48 6.54 13.33
N GLY A 134 0.55 5.59 13.45
CA GLY A 134 -0.75 5.83 14.07
C GLY A 134 -1.68 4.63 13.94
N ASN A 135 -2.67 4.56 14.83
CA ASN A 135 -3.61 3.42 14.92
C ASN A 135 -2.92 2.04 14.99
N SER A 136 -1.78 1.94 15.68
CA SER A 136 -0.94 0.72 15.76
C SER A 136 -0.38 0.24 14.42
N GLN A 137 -0.32 1.11 13.42
CA GLN A 137 0.26 0.88 12.11
C GLN A 137 1.39 1.88 11.85
N GLU A 138 2.30 1.52 10.95
CA GLU A 138 3.42 2.36 10.54
C GLU A 138 3.57 2.29 9.02
N SER A 139 3.97 3.39 8.40
CA SER A 139 4.17 3.51 6.97
C SER A 139 5.38 4.39 6.67
N VAL A 140 6.32 3.89 5.86
CA VAL A 140 7.41 4.72 5.34
C VAL A 140 6.81 5.66 4.30
N ILE A 141 6.83 6.96 4.60
CA ILE A 141 6.25 7.99 3.74
C ILE A 141 7.31 8.68 2.86
N GLN A 142 8.58 8.64 3.28
CA GLN A 142 9.68 9.16 2.49
C GLN A 142 10.99 8.47 2.86
N GLU A 143 11.75 8.09 1.84
CA GLU A 143 13.15 7.68 1.95
C GLU A 143 14.03 8.86 1.50
N VAL A 144 15.02 9.22 2.30
CA VAL A 144 15.93 10.33 2.03
C VAL A 144 17.37 9.83 2.08
N GLU A 145 18.11 10.07 1.00
CA GLU A 145 19.54 9.82 0.96
C GLU A 145 20.29 10.99 1.60
N VAL A 146 21.22 10.70 2.52
CA VAL A 146 22.05 11.70 3.17
C VAL A 146 23.10 12.21 2.19
N GLY A 147 23.02 13.49 1.86
CA GLY A 147 23.99 14.19 1.03
C GLY A 147 25.24 14.62 1.82
N PRO A 148 26.22 15.24 1.14
CA PRO A 148 27.46 15.68 1.76
C PRO A 148 27.21 16.68 2.89
N THR A 149 27.92 16.49 4.00
CA THR A 149 27.75 17.25 5.24
C THR A 149 28.85 18.31 5.46
N SER A 150 29.82 18.39 4.54
CA SER A 150 31.04 19.23 4.62
C SER A 150 31.01 20.48 3.75
#